data_AF-A0A0C3B9J4-F1
#
_entry.id   AF-A0A0C3B9J4-F1
#
_cell.length_a   1.000
_cell.length_b   1.000
_cell.length_c   1.000
_cell.angle_alpha   90.00
_cell.angle_beta   90.00
_cell.angle_gamma   90.00
#
_symmetry.space_group_name_H-M   'P 1'
#
loop_
_entity.id
_entity.type
_entity.pdbx_description
1 polymer ?
#
loop_
_entity_poly.entity_id
_entity_poly.type
_entity_poly.pdbx_seq_one_letter_code
_entity_poly.pdbx_strand_id
1 'polypeptide(L)'
;MASAKDAHTAAVGCKELLESYNITDVEIEFRESVFVGCAGPKLLRSLASSDITAGVRAPLTAALGLPIAARATSYAEGTGGLYISDGDKIYVLSARHVIFPPSEGNNELYDRTNGRGPRHDVLLAGPEAFQTLLRSIVIKIAVQHVVVAFYKRQLDSLEDLDAEVRMEIEGELTKAAAAMITLSQFHDEVTKYWCEEGQRVLGHIAYSPPIAVGTGAEAYTEDWCLVELNRDKIDWDNFKGNVIDLGTDCTNQAFTIRMYPDNTASTYFKYPPNRLLPLRGVIEEDELRRPQMRDGKGEPCLMVIKSGCATGVTIGRATGVMSFVRKYFSNGRDETSMEWAIMAEDRHSGPFSARGDSGAIIVDGKGRIGGLITNGIGQTDSTDITYATPFSWLLRRIKARFPAAHSYQPPA
;
A
#
# COMPACT_ATOMS: atom_id res chain seq x y z
N MET A 1 31.94 -4.02 26.33
CA MET A 1 31.76 -5.46 26.10
C MET A 1 32.45 -6.18 27.25
N ALA A 2 31.70 -6.92 28.05
CA ALA A 2 32.30 -7.76 29.09
C ALA A 2 32.98 -8.95 28.40
N SER A 3 34.19 -9.30 28.82
CA SER A 3 34.90 -10.43 28.19
C SER A 3 34.30 -11.76 28.63
N ALA A 4 34.51 -12.83 27.83
CA ALA A 4 34.14 -14.18 28.24
C ALA A 4 34.74 -14.59 29.60
N LYS A 5 35.89 -14.00 29.96
CA LYS A 5 36.56 -14.22 31.25
C LYS A 5 35.78 -13.56 32.40
N ASP A 6 35.23 -12.38 32.19
CA ASP A 6 34.42 -11.67 33.20
C ASP A 6 33.10 -12.41 33.42
N ALA A 7 32.46 -12.87 32.33
CA ALA A 7 31.24 -13.67 32.36
C ALA A 7 31.44 -15.01 33.09
N HIS A 8 32.55 -15.70 32.84
CA HIS A 8 32.89 -16.94 33.55
C HIS A 8 33.13 -16.69 35.04
N THR A 9 33.86 -15.63 35.40
CA THR A 9 34.12 -15.26 36.80
C THR A 9 32.82 -14.98 37.55
N ALA A 10 31.90 -14.24 36.92
CA ALA A 10 30.58 -13.99 37.49
C ALA A 10 29.74 -15.27 37.63
N ALA A 11 29.76 -16.16 36.62
CA ALA A 11 29.05 -17.44 36.67
C ALA A 11 29.51 -18.32 37.83
N VAL A 12 30.82 -18.41 38.05
CA VAL A 12 31.39 -19.14 39.19
C VAL A 12 30.94 -18.50 40.51
N GLY A 13 31.06 -17.18 40.68
CA GLY A 13 30.65 -16.51 41.91
C GLY A 13 29.15 -16.63 42.21
N CYS A 14 28.29 -16.57 41.19
CA CYS A 14 26.86 -16.81 41.36
C CYS A 14 26.58 -18.27 41.75
N LYS A 15 27.32 -19.23 41.19
CA LYS A 15 27.16 -20.65 41.53
C LYS A 15 27.57 -20.92 42.98
N GLU A 16 28.72 -20.41 43.41
CA GLU A 16 29.19 -20.51 44.81
C GLU A 16 28.19 -19.89 45.79
N LEU A 17 27.58 -18.76 45.44
CA LEU A 17 26.52 -18.14 46.24
C LEU A 17 25.30 -19.06 46.37
N LEU A 18 24.81 -19.62 45.26
CA LEU A 18 23.63 -20.51 45.28
C LEU A 18 23.90 -21.80 46.05
N GLU A 19 25.12 -22.35 45.94
CA GLU A 19 25.57 -23.48 46.72
C GLU A 19 25.56 -23.18 48.22
N SER A 20 25.90 -21.95 48.64
CA SER A 20 25.84 -21.55 50.06
C SER A 20 24.41 -21.58 50.66
N TYR A 21 23.39 -21.54 49.81
CA TYR A 21 21.98 -21.68 50.18
C TYR A 21 21.41 -23.09 49.88
N ASN A 22 22.27 -24.10 49.66
CA ASN A 22 21.88 -25.48 49.35
C ASN A 22 21.12 -25.66 48.01
N ILE A 23 21.33 -24.77 47.04
CA ILE A 23 20.75 -24.87 45.70
C ILE A 23 21.84 -25.40 44.75
N THR A 24 21.90 -26.72 44.59
CA THR A 24 23.06 -27.40 44.01
C THR A 24 22.86 -27.96 42.59
N ASP A 25 21.65 -27.87 42.02
CA ASP A 25 21.30 -28.38 40.69
C ASP A 25 20.93 -27.24 39.74
N VAL A 26 21.88 -26.33 39.52
CA VAL A 26 21.72 -25.13 38.67
C VAL A 26 22.98 -24.87 37.87
N GLU A 27 22.77 -24.63 36.57
CA GLU A 27 23.80 -24.15 35.66
C GLU A 27 23.62 -22.64 35.43
N ILE A 28 24.72 -21.91 35.39
CA ILE A 28 24.71 -20.45 35.17
C ILE A 28 25.39 -20.17 33.85
N GLU A 29 24.60 -19.71 32.88
CA GLU A 29 25.07 -19.28 31.57
C GLU A 29 24.90 -17.76 31.43
N PHE A 30 25.96 -17.08 31.00
CA PHE A 30 25.89 -15.70 30.55
C PHE A 30 25.98 -15.68 29.03
N ARG A 31 24.93 -15.18 28.39
CA ARG A 31 24.88 -15.01 26.94
C ARG A 31 24.87 -13.52 26.60
N GLU A 32 25.95 -13.04 25.99
CA GLU A 32 25.93 -11.74 25.33
C GLU A 32 25.17 -11.88 24.02
N SER A 33 24.05 -11.17 23.89
CA SER A 33 23.28 -11.11 22.67
C SER A 33 22.86 -9.67 22.42
N VAL A 34 22.82 -9.26 21.16
CA VAL A 34 22.16 -8.03 20.77
C VAL A 34 20.66 -8.34 20.78
N PHE A 35 19.95 -7.80 21.76
CA PHE A 35 18.49 -7.80 21.74
C PHE A 35 18.04 -6.87 20.61
N VAL A 36 17.72 -7.46 19.46
CA VAL A 36 16.98 -6.77 18.40
C VAL A 36 15.52 -7.16 18.61
N GLY A 37 14.66 -6.19 18.94
CA GLY A 37 13.22 -6.45 19.01
C GLY A 37 12.76 -7.16 17.73
N CYS A 38 12.12 -8.33 17.87
CA CYS A 38 11.81 -9.22 16.75
C CYS A 38 10.82 -8.61 15.73
N ALA A 39 10.17 -7.51 16.08
CA ALA A 39 9.36 -6.74 15.16
C ALA A 39 10.09 -5.45 14.83
N GLY A 40 10.40 -5.23 13.55
CA GLY A 40 10.88 -3.92 13.13
C GLY A 40 9.85 -2.82 13.36
N PRO A 41 10.11 -1.57 12.96
CA PRO A 41 9.24 -0.44 13.27
C PRO A 41 7.78 -0.68 12.86
N LYS A 42 6.86 -0.22 13.70
CA LYS A 42 5.42 -0.23 13.39
C LYS A 42 5.13 0.65 12.18
N LEU A 43 4.10 0.30 11.43
CA LEU A 43 3.55 1.14 10.38
C LEU A 43 3.23 2.52 10.95
N LEU A 44 3.60 3.53 10.17
CA LEU A 44 3.43 4.92 10.55
C LEU A 44 1.95 5.31 10.45
N ARG A 45 1.53 6.25 11.31
CA ARG A 45 0.22 6.89 11.15
C ARG A 45 0.17 7.75 9.88
N SER A 46 -0.98 7.76 9.21
CA SER A 46 -1.32 8.79 8.23
C SER A 46 -1.51 10.14 8.91
N LEU A 47 -1.10 11.22 8.24
CA LEU A 47 -1.07 12.58 8.80
C LEU A 47 -1.96 13.53 8.00
N ALA A 48 -2.29 14.69 8.58
CA ALA A 48 -3.08 15.74 7.93
C ALA A 48 -2.29 16.48 6.83
N SER A 49 -2.98 17.10 5.86
CA SER A 49 -2.34 17.70 4.66
C SER A 49 -1.36 18.83 4.99
N SER A 50 -1.50 19.43 6.15
CA SER A 50 -0.60 20.44 6.69
C SER A 50 0.74 19.87 7.17
N ASP A 51 0.84 18.55 7.39
CA ASP A 51 2.10 17.94 7.81
C ASP A 51 3.06 17.80 6.63
N ILE A 52 4.28 18.29 6.83
CA ILE A 52 5.35 18.39 5.83
C ILE A 52 5.70 17.01 5.25
N THR A 53 5.67 15.96 6.08
CA THR A 53 6.07 14.61 5.68
C THR A 53 4.92 13.82 5.05
N ALA A 54 3.68 14.30 5.13
CA ALA A 54 2.52 13.48 4.79
C ALA A 54 2.57 12.92 3.37
N GLY A 55 2.99 13.71 2.40
CA GLY A 55 3.05 13.28 1.01
C GLY A 55 4.21 12.34 0.65
N VAL A 56 5.07 11.97 1.60
CA VAL A 56 6.15 10.97 1.40
C VAL A 56 6.06 9.82 2.40
N ARG A 57 5.15 9.91 3.37
CA ARG A 57 5.01 8.92 4.44
C ARG A 57 4.18 7.71 4.02
N ALA A 58 3.28 7.89 3.04
CA ALA A 58 2.26 6.93 2.63
C ALA A 58 2.78 5.47 2.45
N PRO A 59 3.94 5.21 1.80
CA PRO A 59 4.46 3.85 1.62
C PRO A 59 4.79 3.10 2.92
N LEU A 60 4.94 3.81 4.04
CA LEU A 60 5.21 3.24 5.37
C LEU A 60 4.01 3.28 6.31
N THR A 61 2.84 3.70 5.82
CA THR A 61 1.61 3.73 6.62
C THR A 61 0.78 2.47 6.43
N ALA A 62 -0.28 2.34 7.23
CA ALA A 62 -1.29 1.30 7.07
C ALA A 62 -2.44 1.71 6.13
N ALA A 63 -2.33 2.83 5.41
CA ALA A 63 -3.30 3.16 4.37
C ALA A 63 -3.14 2.21 3.17
N LEU A 64 -4.24 1.96 2.45
CA LEU A 64 -4.24 1.05 1.31
C LEU A 64 -3.38 1.56 0.16
N GLY A 65 -2.90 0.63 -0.66
CA GLY A 65 -1.82 0.89 -1.61
C GLY A 65 -0.45 0.50 -1.05
N LEU A 66 -0.41 -0.49 -0.15
CA LEU A 66 0.82 -0.93 0.49
C LEU A 66 1.77 -1.48 -0.57
N PRO A 67 2.98 -0.94 -0.74
CA PRO A 67 3.96 -1.58 -1.59
C PRO A 67 4.35 -2.91 -0.93
N ILE A 68 4.27 -4.02 -1.65
CA ILE A 68 4.62 -5.34 -1.10
C ILE A 68 5.43 -6.17 -2.09
N ALA A 69 6.24 -7.09 -1.56
CA ALA A 69 6.92 -8.11 -2.34
C ALA A 69 7.13 -9.37 -1.49
N ALA A 70 7.12 -10.55 -2.12
CA ALA A 70 7.56 -11.76 -1.41
C ALA A 70 9.06 -11.67 -1.16
N ARG A 71 9.53 -12.06 0.03
CA ARG A 71 10.96 -11.96 0.35
C ARG A 71 11.85 -12.80 -0.58
N ALA A 72 11.34 -13.94 -1.05
CA ALA A 72 12.07 -14.83 -1.96
C ALA A 72 12.17 -14.30 -3.40
N THR A 73 11.24 -13.44 -3.81
CA THR A 73 11.16 -12.83 -5.15
C THR A 73 10.98 -11.32 -5.00
N SER A 74 11.86 -10.69 -4.22
CA SER A 74 11.71 -9.30 -3.78
C SER A 74 11.73 -8.27 -4.92
N TYR A 75 12.23 -8.66 -6.10
CA TYR A 75 12.17 -7.89 -7.33
C TYR A 75 10.77 -7.84 -7.98
N ALA A 76 9.85 -8.73 -7.59
CA ALA A 76 8.47 -8.76 -8.07
C ALA A 76 7.60 -7.99 -7.10
N GLU A 77 7.52 -6.68 -7.31
CA GLU A 77 6.75 -5.78 -6.46
C GLU A 77 5.31 -5.60 -6.96
N GLY A 78 4.41 -5.43 -6.00
CA GLY A 78 3.00 -5.17 -6.25
C GLY A 78 2.36 -4.44 -5.08
N THR A 79 1.03 -4.51 -5.00
CA THR A 79 0.25 -3.75 -4.05
C THR A 79 -0.58 -4.62 -3.11
N GLY A 80 -0.47 -4.41 -1.81
CA GLY A 80 -1.44 -4.86 -0.82
C GLY A 80 -2.67 -3.95 -0.83
N GLY A 81 -3.80 -4.46 -1.32
CA GLY A 81 -4.94 -3.64 -1.70
C GLY A 81 -6.06 -3.55 -0.67
N LEU A 82 -6.25 -4.55 0.20
CA LEU A 82 -7.38 -4.57 1.12
C LEU A 82 -7.11 -5.41 2.37
N TYR A 83 -7.50 -4.92 3.54
CA TYR A 83 -7.51 -5.70 4.76
C TYR A 83 -8.78 -6.55 4.88
N ILE A 84 -8.61 -7.86 5.07
CA ILE A 84 -9.68 -8.83 5.31
C ILE A 84 -9.53 -9.38 6.73
N SER A 85 -10.62 -9.44 7.47
CA SER A 85 -10.68 -10.13 8.77
C SER A 85 -11.34 -11.48 8.63
N ASP A 86 -10.77 -12.51 9.26
CA ASP A 86 -11.41 -13.80 9.49
C ASP A 86 -11.14 -14.19 10.96
N GLY A 87 -12.15 -14.05 11.82
CA GLY A 87 -11.99 -14.17 13.27
C GLY A 87 -11.05 -13.09 13.85
N ASP A 88 -10.03 -13.52 14.59
CA ASP A 88 -9.02 -12.66 15.22
C ASP A 88 -7.86 -12.28 14.30
N LYS A 89 -7.79 -12.92 13.12
CA LYS A 89 -6.73 -12.71 12.14
C LYS A 89 -7.10 -11.63 11.14
N ILE A 90 -6.08 -10.87 10.73
CA ILE A 90 -6.20 -9.84 9.72
C ILE A 90 -5.18 -10.14 8.62
N TYR A 91 -5.68 -10.13 7.40
CA TYR A 91 -4.95 -10.42 6.18
C TYR A 91 -4.88 -9.19 5.29
N VAL A 92 -3.84 -9.09 4.48
CA VAL A 92 -3.78 -8.21 3.32
C VAL A 92 -4.06 -9.04 2.08
N LEU A 93 -5.09 -8.65 1.34
CA LEU A 93 -5.41 -9.16 0.01
C LEU A 93 -4.49 -8.50 -1.02
N SER A 94 -3.93 -9.31 -1.91
CA SER A 94 -3.18 -8.86 -3.08
C SER A 94 -3.36 -9.87 -4.22
N ALA A 95 -2.73 -9.61 -5.37
CA ALA A 95 -2.67 -10.54 -6.49
C ALA A 95 -1.63 -11.63 -6.23
N ARG A 96 -1.94 -12.88 -6.59
CA ARG A 96 -1.02 -14.01 -6.37
C ARG A 96 0.24 -13.86 -7.19
N HIS A 97 0.16 -13.41 -8.44
CA HIS A 97 1.34 -13.32 -9.31
C HIS A 97 2.40 -12.32 -8.81
N VAL A 98 2.03 -11.39 -7.93
CA VAL A 98 2.99 -10.49 -7.24
C VAL A 98 3.86 -11.30 -6.30
N ILE A 99 3.25 -12.22 -5.56
CA ILE A 99 3.92 -12.97 -4.50
C ILE A 99 4.54 -14.27 -5.01
N PHE A 100 3.92 -14.90 -6.01
CA PHE A 100 4.40 -16.08 -6.72
C PHE A 100 4.44 -15.78 -8.22
N PRO A 101 5.51 -15.12 -8.70
CA PRO A 101 5.67 -14.80 -10.12
C PRO A 101 5.55 -16.07 -10.98
N PRO A 102 4.75 -16.05 -12.06
CA PRO A 102 4.57 -17.21 -12.93
C PRO A 102 5.86 -17.74 -13.58
N SER A 103 6.93 -16.94 -13.59
CA SER A 103 8.25 -17.31 -14.11
C SER A 103 9.10 -18.15 -13.14
N GLU A 104 8.78 -18.17 -11.84
CA GLU A 104 9.64 -18.71 -10.78
C GLU A 104 9.13 -20.02 -10.17
N GLY A 105 7.97 -20.51 -10.58
CA GLY A 105 7.42 -21.72 -10.00
C GLY A 105 6.13 -22.20 -10.64
N ASN A 106 5.69 -23.37 -10.18
CA ASN A 106 4.45 -23.96 -10.65
C ASN A 106 3.24 -23.19 -10.11
N ASN A 107 2.17 -23.21 -10.90
CA ASN A 107 0.89 -22.63 -10.52
C ASN A 107 0.12 -23.54 -9.55
N GLU A 108 0.68 -23.75 -8.36
CA GLU A 108 0.16 -24.66 -7.34
C GLU A 108 -0.54 -23.91 -6.19
N LEU A 109 -1.40 -24.62 -5.47
CA LEU A 109 -2.04 -24.12 -4.26
C LEU A 109 -0.98 -23.94 -3.17
N TYR A 110 -0.95 -22.75 -2.57
CA TYR A 110 -0.24 -22.52 -1.32
C TYR A 110 -1.26 -22.36 -0.19
N ASP A 111 -1.18 -23.22 0.84
CA ASP A 111 -2.06 -23.19 2.01
C ASP A 111 -1.25 -23.43 3.28
N ARG A 112 -1.15 -22.38 4.11
CA ARG A 112 -0.52 -22.39 5.44
C ARG A 112 -1.52 -21.99 6.52
N THR A 113 -2.84 -22.12 6.31
CA THR A 113 -3.81 -21.65 7.32
C THR A 113 -3.71 -22.43 8.64
N ASN A 114 -3.20 -23.67 8.60
CA ASN A 114 -2.94 -24.52 9.77
C ASN A 114 -1.53 -24.36 10.36
N GLY A 115 -0.72 -23.42 9.84
CA GLY A 115 0.64 -23.15 10.28
C GLY A 115 1.71 -24.15 9.82
N ARG A 116 1.35 -25.19 9.05
CA ARG A 116 2.28 -26.20 8.54
C ARG A 116 2.87 -25.80 7.18
N GLY A 117 4.06 -26.32 6.88
CA GLY A 117 4.74 -26.09 5.60
C GLY A 117 5.67 -24.86 5.61
N PRO A 118 6.36 -24.61 4.47
CA PRO A 118 7.34 -23.53 4.35
C PRO A 118 6.65 -22.17 4.53
N ARG A 119 7.23 -21.32 5.37
CA ARG A 119 6.76 -19.96 5.59
C ARG A 119 7.41 -19.03 4.56
N HIS A 120 6.61 -18.29 3.82
CA HIS A 120 7.09 -17.22 2.95
C HIS A 120 6.72 -15.87 3.54
N ASP A 121 7.73 -15.10 3.93
CA ASP A 121 7.54 -13.76 4.45
C ASP A 121 7.26 -12.77 3.31
N VAL A 122 6.47 -11.75 3.62
CA VAL A 122 6.15 -10.65 2.71
C VAL A 122 6.71 -9.36 3.30
N LEU A 123 7.43 -8.62 2.47
CA LEU A 123 8.03 -7.33 2.81
C LEU A 123 7.03 -6.21 2.52
N LEU A 124 6.98 -5.20 3.39
CA LEU A 124 6.44 -3.87 3.10
C LEU A 124 7.54 -3.05 2.41
N ALA A 125 7.24 -2.59 1.21
CA ALA A 125 8.18 -2.07 0.23
C ALA A 125 9.26 -3.10 -0.08
N GLY A 126 9.31 -3.62 -1.31
CA GLY A 126 10.49 -4.34 -1.76
C GLY A 126 11.68 -3.39 -1.95
N PRO A 127 12.80 -3.87 -2.49
CA PRO A 127 13.98 -3.05 -2.73
C PRO A 127 13.70 -1.83 -3.62
N GLU A 128 12.93 -1.97 -4.70
CA GLU A 128 12.68 -0.90 -5.66
C GLU A 128 11.70 0.15 -5.10
N ALA A 129 10.60 -0.28 -4.48
CA ALA A 129 9.64 0.59 -3.82
C ALA A 129 10.29 1.38 -2.67
N PHE A 130 11.20 0.75 -1.91
CA PHE A 130 11.90 1.42 -0.83
C PHE A 130 12.91 2.46 -1.33
N GLN A 131 13.64 2.15 -2.42
CA GLN A 131 14.50 3.15 -3.06
C GLN A 131 13.70 4.30 -3.66
N THR A 132 12.52 4.02 -4.22
CA THR A 132 11.59 5.03 -4.72
C THR A 132 11.09 5.94 -3.60
N LEU A 133 10.75 5.36 -2.43
CA LEU A 133 10.42 6.12 -1.23
C LEU A 133 11.56 7.07 -0.82
N LEU A 134 12.79 6.56 -0.65
CA LEU A 134 13.94 7.40 -0.27
C LEU A 134 14.17 8.54 -1.28
N ARG A 135 14.12 8.21 -2.58
CA ARG A 135 14.23 9.19 -3.66
C ARG A 135 13.14 10.26 -3.59
N SER A 136 11.90 9.88 -3.29
CA SER A 136 10.79 10.83 -3.17
C SER A 136 11.03 11.87 -2.05
N ILE A 137 11.61 11.45 -0.93
CA ILE A 137 11.95 12.34 0.19
C ILE A 137 13.06 13.32 -0.25
N VAL A 138 14.12 12.81 -0.90
CA VAL A 138 15.22 13.64 -1.42
C VAL A 138 14.73 14.66 -2.45
N ILE A 139 13.83 14.25 -3.36
CA ILE A 139 13.22 15.17 -4.33
C ILE A 139 12.46 16.29 -3.61
N LYS A 140 11.66 15.98 -2.57
CA LYS A 140 10.96 17.01 -1.81
C LYS A 140 11.93 17.96 -1.09
N ILE A 141 13.03 17.46 -0.53
CA ILE A 141 14.08 18.30 0.07
C ILE A 141 14.65 19.26 -1.00
N ALA A 142 14.98 18.74 -2.18
CA ALA A 142 15.52 19.55 -3.28
C ALA A 142 14.53 20.64 -3.76
N VAL A 143 13.23 20.33 -3.83
CA VAL A 143 12.18 21.32 -4.13
C VAL A 143 12.20 22.44 -3.09
N GLN A 144 12.28 22.12 -1.80
CA GLN A 144 12.33 23.15 -0.75
C GLN A 144 13.61 24.01 -0.83
N HIS A 145 14.76 23.44 -1.21
CA HIS A 145 15.97 24.22 -1.49
C HIS A 145 15.76 25.27 -2.59
N VAL A 146 15.08 24.90 -3.68
CA VAL A 146 14.76 25.82 -4.77
C VAL A 146 13.83 26.93 -4.29
N VAL A 147 12.81 26.60 -3.50
CA VAL A 147 11.87 27.56 -2.91
C VAL A 147 12.59 28.55 -1.99
N VAL A 148 13.46 28.08 -1.10
CA VAL A 148 14.28 28.93 -0.23
C VAL A 148 15.17 29.88 -1.06
N ALA A 149 15.85 29.36 -2.08
CA ALA A 149 16.71 30.17 -2.95
C ALA A 149 15.91 31.21 -3.76
N PHE A 150 14.67 30.89 -4.13
CA PHE A 150 13.77 31.82 -4.81
C PHE A 150 13.33 32.97 -3.89
N TYR A 151 12.83 32.67 -2.69
CA TYR A 151 12.37 33.72 -1.77
C TYR A 151 13.50 34.61 -1.24
N LYS A 152 14.71 34.06 -1.01
CA LYS A 152 15.89 34.87 -0.70
C LYS A 152 16.20 35.89 -1.79
N ARG A 153 16.23 35.44 -3.07
CA ARG A 153 16.45 36.34 -4.20
C ARG A 153 15.38 37.41 -4.31
N GLN A 154 14.11 37.09 -4.02
CA GLN A 154 13.05 38.10 -4.00
C GLN A 154 13.28 39.17 -2.93
N LEU A 155 13.65 38.77 -1.70
CA LEU A 155 13.95 39.72 -0.62
C LEU A 155 15.17 40.60 -0.92
N ASP A 156 16.17 40.06 -1.64
CA ASP A 156 17.39 40.78 -1.99
C ASP A 156 17.21 41.72 -3.19
N SER A 157 16.28 41.43 -4.11
CA SER A 157 16.13 42.16 -5.38
C SER A 157 15.03 43.22 -5.38
N LEU A 158 14.14 43.21 -4.38
CA LEU A 158 13.01 44.12 -4.29
C LEU A 158 13.19 45.04 -3.09
N GLU A 159 13.76 46.23 -3.35
CA GLU A 159 14.10 47.22 -2.33
C GLU A 159 12.86 47.89 -1.71
N ASP A 160 11.77 48.03 -2.49
CA ASP A 160 10.53 48.71 -2.10
C ASP A 160 9.33 47.75 -1.98
N LEU A 161 9.51 46.61 -1.29
CA LEU A 161 8.38 45.74 -0.98
C LEU A 161 7.47 46.37 0.07
N ASP A 162 6.17 46.37 -0.21
CA ASP A 162 5.15 46.61 0.81
C ASP A 162 5.38 45.67 2.01
N ALA A 163 5.19 46.19 3.22
CA ALA A 163 5.48 45.44 4.45
C ALA A 163 4.71 44.11 4.54
N GLU A 164 3.48 44.08 4.01
CA GLU A 164 2.65 42.87 3.97
C GLU A 164 3.24 41.81 3.02
N VAL A 165 3.69 42.22 1.83
CA VAL A 165 4.32 41.32 0.85
C VAL A 165 5.65 40.79 1.39
N ARG A 166 6.47 41.66 2.01
CA ARG A 166 7.70 41.24 2.68
C ARG A 166 7.42 40.19 3.76
N MET A 167 6.41 40.41 4.60
CA MET A 167 6.02 39.47 5.67
C MET A 167 5.54 38.12 5.10
N GLU A 168 4.80 38.11 4.00
CA GLU A 168 4.39 36.88 3.32
C GLU A 168 5.60 36.10 2.78
N ILE A 169 6.52 36.78 2.10
CA ILE A 169 7.74 36.16 1.56
C ILE A 169 8.62 35.60 2.68
N GLU A 170 8.83 36.35 3.76
CA GLU A 170 9.57 35.89 4.94
C GLU A 170 8.88 34.68 5.58
N GLY A 171 7.55 34.68 5.66
CA GLY A 171 6.75 33.57 6.15
C GLY A 171 6.93 32.29 5.31
N GLU A 172 6.85 32.39 3.98
CA GLU A 172 7.06 31.26 3.08
C GLU A 172 8.52 30.76 3.10
N LEU A 173 9.50 31.67 3.23
CA LEU A 173 10.90 31.32 3.42
C LEU A 173 11.10 30.50 4.71
N THR A 174 10.52 30.95 5.84
CA THR A 174 10.58 30.22 7.11
C THR A 174 9.92 28.84 6.99
N LYS A 175 8.74 28.75 6.36
CA LYS A 175 8.06 27.46 6.15
C LYS A 175 8.91 26.50 5.31
N ALA A 176 9.49 26.96 4.21
CA ALA A 176 10.32 26.14 3.34
C ALA A 176 11.60 25.65 4.06
N ALA A 177 12.25 26.52 4.83
CA ALA A 177 13.41 26.16 5.64
C ALA A 177 13.08 25.12 6.74
N ALA A 178 11.96 25.29 7.43
CA ALA A 178 11.47 24.31 8.41
C ALA A 178 11.11 22.97 7.73
N ALA A 179 10.54 23.01 6.53
CA ALA A 179 10.22 21.82 5.75
C ALA A 179 11.47 21.04 5.34
N MET A 180 12.54 21.72 4.93
CA MET A 180 13.83 21.08 4.65
C MET A 180 14.35 20.30 5.87
N ILE A 181 14.38 20.93 7.05
CA ILE A 181 14.87 20.29 8.29
C ILE A 181 14.03 19.05 8.61
N THR A 182 12.70 19.20 8.57
CA THR A 182 11.77 18.11 8.90
C THR A 182 11.88 16.94 7.92
N LEU A 183 11.99 17.21 6.61
CA LEU A 183 12.16 16.17 5.61
C LEU A 183 13.51 15.46 5.70
N SER A 184 14.59 16.18 6.00
CA SER A 184 15.91 15.58 6.23
C SER A 184 15.92 14.67 7.46
N GLN A 185 15.30 15.11 8.56
CA GLN A 185 15.13 14.26 9.75
C GLN A 185 14.31 13.01 9.43
N PHE A 186 13.21 13.16 8.67
CA PHE A 186 12.41 12.02 8.25
C PHE A 186 13.19 11.06 7.35
N HIS A 187 13.99 11.57 6.41
CA HIS A 187 14.87 10.75 5.59
C HIS A 187 15.85 9.93 6.43
N ASP A 188 16.47 10.55 7.43
CA ASP A 188 17.41 9.88 8.34
C ASP A 188 16.72 8.81 9.18
N GLU A 189 15.52 9.09 9.69
CA GLU A 189 14.69 8.10 10.40
C GLU A 189 14.32 6.91 9.50
N VAL A 190 13.84 7.17 8.28
CA VAL A 190 13.47 6.10 7.34
C VAL A 190 14.70 5.25 7.02
N THR A 191 15.83 5.88 6.73
CA THR A 191 17.09 5.18 6.44
C THR A 191 17.54 4.34 7.65
N LYS A 192 17.51 4.91 8.84
CA LYS A 192 17.99 4.25 10.07
C LYS A 192 17.13 3.05 10.48
N TYR A 193 15.82 3.17 10.40
CA TYR A 193 14.89 2.19 10.98
C TYR A 193 14.29 1.22 9.96
N TRP A 194 14.28 1.56 8.67
CA TRP A 194 13.58 0.77 7.63
C TRP A 194 14.49 0.21 6.54
N CYS A 195 15.78 0.59 6.48
CA CYS A 195 16.69 0.12 5.42
C CYS A 195 16.81 -1.41 5.38
N GLU A 196 17.00 -2.01 6.55
CA GLU A 196 17.13 -3.47 6.70
C GLU A 196 15.85 -4.20 6.32
N GLU A 197 15.94 -5.21 5.43
CA GLU A 197 14.76 -5.96 4.97
C GLU A 197 14.01 -6.65 6.11
N GLY A 198 14.72 -7.16 7.12
CA GLY A 198 14.10 -7.78 8.29
C GLY A 198 13.20 -6.80 9.06
N GLN A 199 13.53 -5.51 9.01
CA GLN A 199 12.74 -4.43 9.61
C GLN A 199 11.48 -4.13 8.79
N ARG A 200 11.37 -4.65 7.57
CA ARG A 200 10.24 -4.45 6.64
C ARG A 200 9.33 -5.65 6.51
N VAL A 201 9.55 -6.74 7.24
CA VAL A 201 8.64 -7.90 7.20
C VAL A 201 7.24 -7.50 7.70
N LEU A 202 6.28 -7.43 6.79
CA LEU A 202 4.89 -7.06 7.04
C LEU A 202 4.09 -8.22 7.65
N GLY A 203 4.41 -9.44 7.22
CA GLY A 203 3.65 -10.63 7.53
C GLY A 203 4.16 -11.83 6.75
N HIS A 204 3.29 -12.82 6.55
CA HIS A 204 3.61 -14.01 5.78
C HIS A 204 2.38 -14.50 5.00
N ILE A 205 2.61 -15.21 3.91
CA ILE A 205 1.52 -15.75 3.10
C ILE A 205 0.76 -16.81 3.92
N ALA A 206 -0.56 -16.71 3.96
CA ALA A 206 -1.42 -17.71 4.58
C ALA A 206 -2.10 -18.61 3.54
N TYR A 207 -2.54 -18.04 2.42
CA TYR A 207 -3.27 -18.77 1.39
C TYR A 207 -3.14 -18.11 0.02
N SER A 208 -3.00 -18.91 -1.03
CA SER A 208 -2.93 -18.46 -2.42
C SER A 208 -3.36 -19.61 -3.35
N PRO A 209 -4.59 -19.61 -3.89
CA PRO A 209 -5.04 -20.64 -4.84
C PRO A 209 -4.28 -20.52 -6.16
N PRO A 210 -4.21 -21.57 -7.00
CA PRO A 210 -3.67 -21.46 -8.35
C PRO A 210 -4.34 -20.33 -9.15
N ILE A 211 -3.57 -19.62 -9.97
CA ILE A 211 -4.11 -18.68 -10.95
C ILE A 211 -5.00 -19.47 -11.92
N ALA A 212 -6.26 -19.08 -12.05
CA ALA A 212 -7.19 -19.72 -12.97
C ALA A 212 -7.88 -18.68 -13.88
N VAL A 213 -7.88 -18.92 -15.19
CA VAL A 213 -8.49 -18.02 -16.18
C VAL A 213 -9.87 -18.55 -16.53
N GLY A 214 -10.88 -17.68 -16.64
CA GLY A 214 -12.21 -18.10 -17.06
C GLY A 214 -12.97 -18.90 -16.00
N THR A 215 -12.79 -18.56 -14.72
CA THR A 215 -13.31 -19.34 -13.59
C THR A 215 -14.80 -19.11 -13.34
N GLY A 216 -15.56 -20.19 -13.16
CA GLY A 216 -16.98 -20.14 -12.82
C GLY A 216 -17.88 -19.75 -14.00
N ALA A 217 -19.17 -19.52 -13.72
CA ALA A 217 -20.12 -19.11 -14.75
C ALA A 217 -19.84 -17.67 -15.24
N GLU A 218 -19.22 -16.86 -14.40
CA GLU A 218 -18.86 -15.48 -14.68
C GLU A 218 -17.56 -15.34 -15.49
N ALA A 219 -16.78 -16.43 -15.62
CA ALA A 219 -15.54 -16.52 -16.39
C ALA A 219 -14.45 -15.48 -15.99
N TYR A 220 -14.36 -15.12 -14.71
CA TYR A 220 -13.33 -14.18 -14.21
C TYR A 220 -11.96 -14.85 -14.03
N THR A 221 -10.89 -14.04 -14.02
CA THR A 221 -9.59 -14.53 -13.54
C THR A 221 -9.57 -14.61 -12.01
N GLU A 222 -9.19 -15.77 -11.48
CA GLU A 222 -8.85 -15.97 -10.09
C GLU A 222 -7.34 -15.77 -9.89
N ASP A 223 -6.95 -14.63 -9.35
CA ASP A 223 -5.55 -14.31 -9.08
C ASP A 223 -5.45 -13.46 -7.81
N TRP A 224 -5.40 -14.16 -6.67
CA TRP A 224 -5.39 -13.52 -5.36
C TRP A 224 -4.58 -14.31 -4.34
N CYS A 225 -4.09 -13.62 -3.32
CA CYS A 225 -3.49 -14.25 -2.15
C CYS A 225 -3.84 -13.46 -0.88
N LEU A 226 -3.78 -14.14 0.27
CA LEU A 226 -3.90 -13.53 1.59
C LEU A 226 -2.56 -13.62 2.33
N VAL A 227 -2.10 -12.46 2.77
CA VAL A 227 -0.92 -12.30 3.61
C VAL A 227 -1.38 -12.05 5.04
N GLU A 228 -1.15 -12.98 5.96
CA GLU A 228 -1.44 -12.79 7.38
C GLU A 228 -0.49 -11.73 7.96
N LEU A 229 -1.06 -10.67 8.50
CA LEU A 229 -0.30 -9.55 9.05
C LEU A 229 0.44 -9.96 10.32
N ASN A 230 1.68 -9.49 10.45
CA ASN A 230 2.35 -9.45 11.72
C ASN A 230 1.67 -8.40 12.61
N ARG A 231 1.03 -8.82 13.71
CA ARG A 231 0.32 -7.92 14.62
C ARG A 231 1.22 -6.87 15.26
N ASP A 232 2.50 -7.19 15.44
CA ASP A 232 3.47 -6.28 16.04
C ASP A 232 3.86 -5.14 15.09
N LYS A 233 3.55 -5.27 13.78
CA LYS A 233 3.72 -4.19 12.79
C LYS A 233 2.65 -3.13 12.86
N ILE A 234 1.51 -3.42 13.49
CA ILE A 234 0.37 -2.52 13.49
C ILE A 234 0.32 -1.76 14.81
N ASP A 235 0.19 -0.45 14.70
CA ASP A 235 -0.21 0.38 15.83
C ASP A 235 -1.74 0.36 15.95
N TRP A 236 -2.26 -0.61 16.71
CA TRP A 236 -3.71 -0.89 16.81
C TRP A 236 -4.53 0.29 17.33
N ASP A 237 -3.94 1.16 18.14
CA ASP A 237 -4.61 2.37 18.66
C ASP A 237 -4.85 3.40 17.54
N ASN A 238 -4.02 3.37 16.49
CA ASN A 238 -4.08 4.30 15.37
C ASN A 238 -4.50 3.66 14.04
N PHE A 239 -4.70 2.34 14.01
CA PHE A 239 -5.05 1.61 12.80
C PHE A 239 -6.48 1.95 12.34
N LYS A 240 -6.59 2.63 11.18
CA LYS A 240 -7.87 3.05 10.62
C LYS A 240 -8.52 2.00 9.72
N GLY A 241 -7.88 0.85 9.53
CA GLY A 241 -8.39 -0.22 8.67
C GLY A 241 -8.35 0.16 7.19
N ASN A 242 -9.41 -0.21 6.46
CA ASN A 242 -9.51 -0.01 5.02
C ASN A 242 -9.78 1.47 4.68
N VAL A 243 -8.71 2.24 4.50
CA VAL A 243 -8.76 3.63 4.04
C VAL A 243 -7.76 3.86 2.91
N ILE A 244 -8.13 4.62 1.89
CA ILE A 244 -7.18 5.16 0.90
C ILE A 244 -6.77 6.56 1.33
N ASP A 245 -5.47 6.80 1.47
CA ASP A 245 -4.93 8.15 1.62
C ASP A 245 -4.91 8.82 0.24
N LEU A 246 -5.70 9.88 0.04
CA LEU A 246 -5.80 10.58 -1.25
C LEU A 246 -4.57 11.45 -1.60
N GLY A 247 -3.55 11.48 -0.74
CA GLY A 247 -2.26 12.11 -1.01
C GLY A 247 -2.23 13.63 -0.82
N THR A 248 -1.15 14.24 -1.31
CA THR A 248 -0.91 15.71 -1.33
C THR A 248 -0.71 16.28 -2.73
N ASP A 249 -0.66 15.43 -3.75
CA ASP A 249 -0.17 15.83 -5.07
C ASP A 249 -1.23 16.60 -5.86
N CYS A 250 -2.49 16.52 -5.43
CA CYS A 250 -3.62 17.25 -5.98
C CYS A 250 -4.33 18.01 -4.85
N THR A 251 -4.81 19.22 -5.12
CA THR A 251 -5.63 19.95 -4.15
C THR A 251 -6.97 19.25 -3.96
N ASN A 252 -7.61 19.43 -2.80
CA ASN A 252 -8.93 18.83 -2.56
C ASN A 252 -9.98 19.33 -3.57
N GLN A 253 -9.92 20.58 -4.02
CA GLN A 253 -10.82 21.12 -5.04
C GLN A 253 -10.58 20.45 -6.40
N ALA A 254 -9.32 20.38 -6.83
CA ALA A 254 -8.98 19.77 -8.12
C ALA A 254 -9.34 18.28 -8.12
N PHE A 255 -9.05 17.54 -7.05
CA PHE A 255 -9.43 16.14 -6.91
C PHE A 255 -10.96 15.95 -6.96
N THR A 256 -11.70 16.83 -6.29
CA THR A 256 -13.16 16.78 -6.27
C THR A 256 -13.76 17.02 -7.66
N ILE A 257 -13.25 18.01 -8.40
CA ILE A 257 -13.68 18.31 -9.77
C ILE A 257 -13.41 17.11 -10.69
N ARG A 258 -12.23 16.49 -10.57
CA ARG A 258 -11.85 15.28 -11.32
C ARG A 258 -12.74 14.07 -11.06
N MET A 259 -13.31 13.98 -9.85
CA MET A 259 -14.28 12.94 -9.49
C MET A 259 -15.71 13.23 -9.98
N TYR A 260 -15.96 14.39 -10.58
CA TYR A 260 -17.26 14.74 -11.16
C TYR A 260 -17.24 14.44 -12.66
N PRO A 261 -18.00 13.41 -13.10
CA PRO A 261 -18.06 13.06 -14.52
C PRO A 261 -18.71 14.16 -15.36
N ASP A 262 -19.60 14.92 -14.74
CA ASP A 262 -20.25 16.12 -15.24
C ASP A 262 -20.20 17.17 -14.12
N ASN A 263 -19.70 18.36 -14.42
CA ASN A 263 -19.59 19.49 -13.49
C ASN A 263 -20.95 20.00 -12.99
N THR A 264 -22.06 19.59 -13.62
CA THR A 264 -23.42 19.87 -13.14
C THR A 264 -23.92 18.86 -12.09
N ALA A 265 -23.29 17.68 -11.99
CA ALA A 265 -23.66 16.59 -11.08
C ALA A 265 -22.90 16.68 -9.74
N SER A 266 -23.24 17.68 -8.91
CA SER A 266 -22.38 18.12 -7.79
C SER A 266 -22.45 17.30 -6.48
N THR A 267 -22.81 16.00 -6.46
CA THR A 267 -23.08 15.32 -5.17
C THR A 267 -22.53 13.92 -4.96
N TYR A 268 -21.84 13.29 -5.94
CA TYR A 268 -21.46 11.88 -5.79
C TYR A 268 -20.26 11.66 -4.86
N PHE A 269 -19.20 12.46 -5.04
CA PHE A 269 -17.97 12.39 -4.25
C PHE A 269 -17.88 13.59 -3.30
N LYS A 270 -17.48 13.31 -2.05
CA LYS A 270 -17.14 14.32 -1.05
C LYS A 270 -15.73 14.06 -0.56
N TYR A 271 -14.83 15.00 -0.79
CA TYR A 271 -13.45 14.87 -0.33
C TYR A 271 -13.41 14.80 1.21
N PRO A 272 -12.82 13.74 1.80
CA PRO A 272 -12.77 13.59 3.24
C PRO A 272 -11.87 14.66 3.89
N PRO A 273 -12.28 15.26 5.02
CA PRO A 273 -11.56 16.38 5.64
C PRO A 273 -10.14 16.00 6.09
N ASN A 274 -9.92 14.73 6.42
CA ASN A 274 -8.63 14.19 6.80
C ASN A 274 -7.87 13.53 5.63
N ARG A 275 -8.37 13.64 4.38
CA ARG A 275 -7.91 12.98 3.15
C ARG A 275 -8.07 11.46 3.08
N LEU A 276 -8.48 10.80 4.16
CA LEU A 276 -8.59 9.35 4.23
C LEU A 276 -9.98 8.94 3.77
N LEU A 277 -10.08 8.34 2.59
CA LEU A 277 -11.33 7.79 2.04
C LEU A 277 -11.59 6.42 2.67
N PRO A 278 -12.59 6.26 3.55
CA PRO A 278 -12.91 4.95 4.13
C PRO A 278 -13.60 4.06 3.11
N LEU A 279 -13.21 2.79 3.08
CA LEU A 279 -13.83 1.79 2.21
C LEU A 279 -14.94 1.08 2.94
N ARG A 280 -16.16 1.17 2.39
CA ARG A 280 -17.38 0.61 2.98
C ARG A 280 -18.29 0.09 1.88
N GLY A 281 -18.71 -1.17 2.04
CA GLY A 281 -19.59 -1.84 1.08
C GLY A 281 -18.87 -2.28 -0.19
N VAL A 282 -19.64 -2.88 -1.09
CA VAL A 282 -19.19 -3.46 -2.36
C VAL A 282 -20.09 -2.90 -3.47
N ILE A 283 -19.53 -2.71 -4.65
CA ILE A 283 -20.30 -2.37 -5.85
C ILE A 283 -20.83 -3.68 -6.42
N GLU A 284 -22.16 -3.78 -6.53
CA GLU A 284 -22.80 -4.98 -7.05
C GLU A 284 -22.47 -5.17 -8.54
N GLU A 285 -22.43 -6.42 -8.98
CA GLU A 285 -22.00 -6.79 -10.33
C GLU A 285 -22.88 -6.17 -11.43
N ASP A 286 -24.18 -6.06 -11.16
CA ASP A 286 -25.13 -5.38 -12.05
C ASP A 286 -24.83 -3.88 -12.20
N GLU A 287 -24.37 -3.22 -11.15
CA GLU A 287 -23.98 -1.81 -11.19
C GLU A 287 -22.63 -1.63 -11.86
N LEU A 288 -21.68 -2.55 -11.65
CA LEU A 288 -20.41 -2.55 -12.37
C LEU A 288 -20.63 -2.60 -13.88
N ARG A 289 -21.59 -3.41 -14.36
CA ARG A 289 -21.93 -3.54 -15.78
C ARG A 289 -22.82 -2.42 -16.31
N ARG A 290 -23.63 -1.81 -15.45
CA ARG A 290 -24.60 -0.76 -15.81
C ARG A 290 -24.47 0.41 -14.85
N PRO A 291 -23.40 1.21 -14.97
CA PRO A 291 -23.20 2.37 -14.10
C PRO A 291 -24.35 3.35 -14.27
N GLN A 292 -24.88 3.84 -13.15
CA GLN A 292 -26.02 4.77 -13.14
C GLN A 292 -25.62 6.22 -13.38
N MET A 293 -24.34 6.51 -13.13
CA MET A 293 -23.72 7.81 -13.36
C MET A 293 -23.42 7.98 -14.85
N ARG A 294 -23.46 9.23 -15.34
CA ARG A 294 -23.17 9.59 -16.73
C ARG A 294 -22.06 10.62 -16.79
N ASP A 295 -21.20 10.51 -17.80
CA ASP A 295 -20.17 11.49 -18.10
C ASP A 295 -20.73 12.78 -18.73
N GLY A 296 -19.89 13.79 -18.96
CA GLY A 296 -20.28 15.03 -19.61
C GLY A 296 -20.77 14.90 -21.06
N LYS A 297 -20.70 13.70 -21.66
CA LYS A 297 -21.30 13.37 -22.96
C LYS A 297 -22.62 12.62 -22.81
N GLY A 298 -23.06 12.34 -21.58
CA GLY A 298 -24.24 11.58 -21.27
C GLY A 298 -24.03 10.06 -21.31
N GLU A 299 -22.80 9.56 -21.47
CA GLU A 299 -22.52 8.12 -21.54
C GLU A 299 -22.39 7.51 -20.13
N PRO A 300 -22.92 6.30 -19.88
CA PRO A 300 -22.77 5.62 -18.60
C PRO A 300 -21.30 5.47 -18.18
N CYS A 301 -20.95 5.99 -17.01
CA CYS A 301 -19.59 5.99 -16.50
C CYS A 301 -19.60 6.05 -14.97
N LEU A 302 -18.75 5.26 -14.33
CA LEU A 302 -18.46 5.33 -12.91
C LEU A 302 -17.03 5.84 -12.71
N MET A 303 -16.88 6.93 -11.94
CA MET A 303 -15.57 7.41 -11.52
C MET A 303 -15.03 6.53 -10.40
N VAL A 304 -13.81 6.04 -10.58
CA VAL A 304 -13.16 5.11 -9.66
C VAL A 304 -11.80 5.61 -9.21
N ILE A 305 -11.39 5.22 -8.01
CA ILE A 305 -10.14 5.59 -7.35
C ILE A 305 -9.41 4.31 -6.96
N LYS A 306 -8.08 4.33 -7.07
CA LYS A 306 -7.22 3.31 -6.46
C LYS A 306 -5.95 3.96 -5.90
N SER A 307 -5.33 3.32 -4.93
CA SER A 307 -3.95 3.61 -4.48
C SER A 307 -3.08 2.40 -4.77
N GLY A 308 -2.04 2.58 -5.56
CA GLY A 308 -1.14 1.51 -6.02
C GLY A 308 0.33 1.82 -5.75
N CYS A 309 1.15 0.79 -5.63
CA CYS A 309 2.57 0.88 -5.35
C CYS A 309 3.33 1.73 -6.39
N ALA A 310 2.98 1.62 -7.66
CA ALA A 310 3.72 2.25 -8.75
C ALA A 310 3.22 3.66 -9.07
N THR A 311 1.91 3.85 -9.11
CA THR A 311 1.32 5.13 -9.56
C THR A 311 0.70 5.96 -8.43
N GLY A 312 0.70 5.46 -7.19
CA GLY A 312 0.03 6.11 -6.07
C GLY A 312 -1.49 6.20 -6.30
N VAL A 313 -2.08 7.34 -5.93
CA VAL A 313 -3.51 7.60 -6.07
C VAL A 313 -3.83 8.05 -7.49
N THR A 314 -4.70 7.31 -8.17
CA THR A 314 -5.19 7.68 -9.50
C THR A 314 -6.71 7.63 -9.56
N ILE A 315 -7.25 8.41 -10.49
CA ILE A 315 -8.68 8.44 -10.84
C ILE A 315 -8.83 7.80 -12.22
N GLY A 316 -9.87 7.02 -12.39
CA GLY A 316 -10.18 6.32 -13.64
C GLY A 316 -11.67 6.31 -13.92
N ARG A 317 -12.01 5.76 -15.09
CA ARG A 317 -13.39 5.64 -15.58
C ARG A 317 -13.73 4.20 -15.90
N ALA A 318 -14.84 3.74 -15.34
CA ALA A 318 -15.44 2.44 -15.63
C ALA A 318 -16.75 2.65 -16.40
N THR A 319 -16.79 2.27 -17.69
CA THR A 319 -17.98 2.41 -18.54
C THR A 319 -18.96 1.24 -18.43
N GLY A 320 -18.61 0.24 -17.61
CA GLY A 320 -19.34 -1.02 -17.46
C GLY A 320 -19.10 -2.05 -18.55
N VAL A 321 -18.19 -1.76 -19.48
CA VAL A 321 -17.70 -2.74 -20.45
C VAL A 321 -16.84 -3.78 -19.72
N MET A 322 -17.17 -5.05 -19.94
CA MET A 322 -16.35 -6.19 -19.54
C MET A 322 -15.48 -6.59 -20.73
N SER A 323 -14.17 -6.70 -20.53
CA SER A 323 -13.25 -7.07 -21.58
C SER A 323 -13.00 -8.57 -21.58
N PHE A 324 -12.96 -9.17 -22.77
CA PHE A 324 -12.43 -10.53 -22.93
C PHE A 324 -10.91 -10.46 -23.04
N VAL A 325 -10.21 -11.11 -22.11
CA VAL A 325 -8.75 -11.16 -22.09
C VAL A 325 -8.34 -12.59 -22.44
N ARG A 326 -7.49 -12.72 -23.47
CA ARG A 326 -6.98 -14.01 -23.92
C ARG A 326 -5.54 -14.18 -23.47
N LYS A 327 -5.29 -15.23 -22.69
CA LYS A 327 -3.96 -15.62 -22.25
C LYS A 327 -3.44 -16.75 -23.11
N TYR A 328 -2.28 -16.54 -23.74
CA TYR A 328 -1.62 -17.55 -24.55
C TYR A 328 -0.55 -18.26 -23.71
N PHE A 329 -0.61 -19.59 -23.69
CA PHE A 329 0.37 -20.42 -23.00
C PHE A 329 1.41 -20.96 -23.98
N SER A 330 2.61 -21.26 -23.48
CA SER A 330 3.73 -21.78 -24.28
C SER A 330 3.43 -23.12 -24.98
N ASN A 331 2.42 -23.84 -24.53
CA ASN A 331 1.93 -25.08 -25.15
C ASN A 331 0.96 -24.84 -26.34
N GLY A 332 0.77 -23.59 -26.76
CA GLY A 332 -0.11 -23.22 -27.88
C GLY A 332 -1.60 -23.17 -27.55
N ARG A 333 -2.00 -23.44 -26.30
CA ARG A 333 -3.38 -23.24 -25.84
C ARG A 333 -3.62 -21.80 -25.45
N ASP A 334 -4.84 -21.33 -25.65
CA ASP A 334 -5.32 -20.08 -25.11
C ASP A 334 -6.48 -20.31 -24.13
N GLU A 335 -6.54 -19.46 -23.10
CA GLU A 335 -7.68 -19.37 -22.20
C GLU A 335 -8.24 -17.95 -22.26
N THR A 336 -9.55 -17.81 -22.13
CA THR A 336 -10.23 -16.52 -22.17
C THR A 336 -10.91 -16.26 -20.83
N SER A 337 -10.66 -15.08 -20.24
CA SER A 337 -11.40 -14.56 -19.09
C SER A 337 -12.18 -13.32 -19.46
N MET A 338 -13.15 -12.98 -18.62
CA MET A 338 -13.77 -11.66 -18.56
C MET A 338 -13.09 -10.85 -17.47
N GLU A 339 -12.88 -9.56 -17.70
CA GLU A 339 -12.27 -8.64 -16.72
C GLU A 339 -13.04 -7.33 -16.68
N TRP A 340 -13.10 -6.69 -15.51
CA TRP A 340 -13.64 -5.34 -15.39
C TRP A 340 -12.61 -4.35 -15.92
N ALA A 341 -12.97 -3.64 -16.99
CA ALA A 341 -12.07 -2.73 -17.70
C ALA A 341 -12.17 -1.30 -17.15
N ILE A 342 -11.02 -0.71 -16.83
CA ILE A 342 -10.90 0.66 -16.34
C ILE A 342 -9.98 1.44 -17.25
N MET A 343 -10.47 2.59 -17.68
CA MET A 343 -9.73 3.53 -18.51
C MET A 343 -9.15 4.65 -17.65
N ALA A 344 -8.12 5.30 -18.18
CA ALA A 344 -7.65 6.57 -17.66
C ALA A 344 -8.79 7.60 -17.55
N GLU A 345 -8.66 8.49 -16.57
CA GLU A 345 -9.58 9.61 -16.36
C GLU A 345 -9.72 10.48 -17.61
N ASP A 346 -8.61 10.81 -18.26
CA ASP A 346 -8.59 11.53 -19.53
C ASP A 346 -7.23 11.33 -20.22
N ARG A 347 -7.04 11.98 -21.37
CA ARG A 347 -5.81 11.88 -22.17
C ARG A 347 -4.61 12.67 -21.59
N HIS A 348 -4.81 13.43 -20.52
CA HIS A 348 -3.82 14.33 -19.92
C HIS A 348 -3.37 13.87 -18.52
N SER A 349 -4.19 13.04 -17.86
CA SER A 349 -4.01 12.59 -16.47
C SER A 349 -3.10 11.38 -16.33
N GLY A 350 -2.59 10.84 -17.45
CA GLY A 350 -1.78 9.63 -17.47
C GLY A 350 -2.60 8.35 -17.30
N PRO A 351 -1.93 7.18 -17.21
CA PRO A 351 -2.61 5.90 -17.08
C PRO A 351 -3.29 5.74 -15.71
N PHE A 352 -4.35 4.93 -15.66
CA PHE A 352 -4.98 4.59 -14.38
C PHE A 352 -4.09 3.68 -13.52
N SER A 353 -3.34 2.76 -14.15
CA SER A 353 -2.38 1.88 -13.47
C SER A 353 -1.08 1.70 -14.26
N ALA A 354 -0.04 1.21 -13.60
CA ALA A 354 1.19 0.75 -14.22
C ALA A 354 1.63 -0.60 -13.63
N ARG A 355 2.69 -1.19 -14.20
CA ARG A 355 3.35 -2.37 -13.61
C ARG A 355 3.73 -2.07 -12.16
N GLY A 356 3.33 -2.94 -11.23
CA GLY A 356 3.47 -2.75 -9.79
C GLY A 356 2.16 -2.38 -9.07
N ASP A 357 1.12 -1.94 -9.78
CA ASP A 357 -0.20 -1.70 -9.17
C ASP A 357 -1.05 -2.96 -9.01
N SER A 358 -0.60 -4.11 -9.52
CA SER A 358 -1.26 -5.40 -9.32
C SER A 358 -1.52 -5.66 -7.84
N GLY A 359 -2.74 -6.07 -7.51
CA GLY A 359 -3.21 -6.25 -6.14
C GLY A 359 -3.80 -5.00 -5.49
N ALA A 360 -3.75 -3.82 -6.13
CA ALA A 360 -4.45 -2.64 -5.63
C ALA A 360 -5.97 -2.81 -5.73
N ILE A 361 -6.71 -2.27 -4.76
CA ILE A 361 -8.17 -2.28 -4.79
C ILE A 361 -8.71 -1.01 -5.47
N ILE A 362 -9.74 -1.19 -6.29
CA ILE A 362 -10.47 -0.12 -6.96
C ILE A 362 -11.77 0.14 -6.19
N VAL A 363 -12.08 1.41 -5.93
CA VAL A 363 -13.31 1.84 -5.26
C VAL A 363 -13.99 2.96 -6.03
N ASP A 364 -15.29 3.17 -5.81
CA ASP A 364 -15.97 4.36 -6.30
C ASP A 364 -15.78 5.58 -5.39
N GLY A 365 -16.31 6.73 -5.79
CA GLY A 365 -16.30 7.96 -4.98
C GLY A 365 -17.04 7.87 -3.63
N LYS A 366 -17.75 6.79 -3.34
CA LYS A 366 -18.37 6.54 -2.02
C LYS A 366 -17.53 5.58 -1.15
N GLY A 367 -16.41 5.09 -1.67
CA GLY A 367 -15.58 4.10 -1.01
C GLY A 367 -16.11 2.66 -1.12
N ARG A 368 -17.07 2.38 -2.01
CA ARG A 368 -17.53 1.00 -2.24
C ARG A 368 -16.51 0.25 -3.08
N ILE A 369 -16.22 -0.98 -2.70
CA ILE A 369 -15.18 -1.80 -3.33
C ILE A 369 -15.69 -2.36 -4.65
N GLY A 370 -14.99 -2.10 -5.76
CA GLY A 370 -15.33 -2.58 -7.09
C GLY A 370 -14.55 -3.83 -7.52
N GLY A 371 -13.22 -3.83 -7.38
CA GLY A 371 -12.40 -4.93 -7.88
C GLY A 371 -10.94 -4.86 -7.49
N LEU A 372 -10.24 -5.99 -7.65
CA LEU A 372 -8.81 -6.15 -7.42
C LEU A 372 -8.06 -6.08 -8.76
N ILE A 373 -7.08 -5.19 -8.91
CA ILE A 373 -6.28 -5.09 -10.14
C ILE A 373 -5.45 -6.36 -10.29
N THR A 374 -5.54 -7.01 -11.45
CA THR A 374 -4.74 -8.21 -11.77
C THR A 374 -3.84 -7.98 -12.97
N ASN A 375 -4.29 -7.24 -13.98
CA ASN A 375 -3.57 -7.09 -15.23
C ASN A 375 -3.81 -5.71 -15.85
N GLY A 376 -3.09 -5.44 -16.93
CA GLY A 376 -3.28 -4.26 -17.77
C GLY A 376 -2.74 -4.50 -19.18
N ILE A 377 -3.18 -3.70 -20.14
CA ILE A 377 -2.61 -3.64 -21.49
C ILE A 377 -2.14 -2.22 -21.81
N GLY A 378 -0.98 -2.08 -22.44
CA GLY A 378 -0.44 -0.81 -22.92
C GLY A 378 0.78 -1.03 -23.81
N GLN A 379 1.11 -0.06 -24.67
CA GLN A 379 2.27 -0.14 -25.58
C GLN A 379 3.61 0.24 -24.91
N THR A 380 3.57 0.80 -23.69
CA THR A 380 4.74 1.27 -22.93
C THR A 380 4.61 0.82 -21.46
N ASP A 381 5.48 1.29 -20.57
CA ASP A 381 5.38 0.99 -19.11
C ASP A 381 4.08 1.53 -18.46
N SER A 382 3.28 2.30 -19.21
CA SER A 382 1.93 2.75 -18.84
C SER A 382 0.83 1.86 -19.43
N THR A 383 -0.19 1.55 -18.63
CA THR A 383 -1.36 0.79 -19.07
C THR A 383 -2.45 1.70 -19.66
N ASP A 384 -2.91 1.40 -20.87
CA ASP A 384 -4.03 2.09 -21.53
C ASP A 384 -5.38 1.64 -20.95
N ILE A 385 -5.52 0.33 -20.65
CA ILE A 385 -6.70 -0.27 -20.03
C ILE A 385 -6.27 -1.20 -18.89
N THR A 386 -6.72 -0.88 -17.69
CA THR A 386 -6.51 -1.69 -16.49
C THR A 386 -7.60 -2.73 -16.35
N TYR A 387 -7.23 -3.94 -15.95
CA TYR A 387 -8.13 -5.06 -15.74
C TYR A 387 -8.18 -5.46 -14.26
N ALA A 388 -9.40 -5.58 -13.75
CA ALA A 388 -9.66 -5.98 -12.39
C ALA A 388 -10.68 -7.11 -12.29
N THR A 389 -10.46 -8.01 -11.35
CA THR A 389 -11.43 -9.03 -10.96
C THR A 389 -12.48 -8.38 -10.04
N PRO A 390 -13.79 -8.46 -10.33
CA PRO A 390 -14.84 -7.91 -9.47
C PRO A 390 -14.78 -8.46 -8.04
N PHE A 391 -14.83 -7.57 -7.06
CA PHE A 391 -14.64 -7.95 -5.66
C PHE A 391 -15.83 -8.71 -5.07
N SER A 392 -17.05 -8.45 -5.53
CA SER A 392 -18.25 -9.21 -5.12
C SER A 392 -18.09 -10.71 -5.41
N TRP A 393 -17.56 -11.05 -6.57
CA TRP A 393 -17.22 -12.42 -6.95
C TRP A 393 -16.03 -12.95 -6.14
N LEU A 394 -14.95 -12.16 -6.06
CA LEU A 394 -13.74 -12.56 -5.33
C LEU A 394 -14.00 -12.85 -3.85
N LEU A 395 -14.85 -12.04 -3.19
CA LEU A 395 -15.22 -12.24 -1.79
C LEU A 395 -15.93 -13.59 -1.58
N ARG A 396 -16.75 -14.05 -2.53
CA ARG A 396 -17.36 -15.41 -2.48
C ARG A 396 -16.30 -16.50 -2.54
N ARG A 397 -15.27 -16.33 -3.40
CA ARG A 397 -14.13 -17.26 -3.50
C ARG A 397 -13.34 -17.32 -2.19
N ILE A 398 -13.04 -16.16 -1.61
CA ILE A 398 -12.35 -16.06 -0.31
C ILE A 398 -13.19 -16.75 0.78
N LYS A 399 -14.49 -16.46 0.86
CA LYS A 399 -15.40 -17.05 1.86
C LYS A 399 -15.56 -18.55 1.75
N ALA A 400 -15.38 -19.13 0.56
CA ALA A 400 -15.39 -20.58 0.39
C ALA A 400 -14.27 -21.26 1.21
N ARG A 401 -13.14 -20.57 1.42
CA ARG A 401 -12.01 -21.05 2.23
C ARG A 401 -11.97 -20.48 3.65
N PHE A 402 -12.45 -19.25 3.81
CA PHE A 402 -12.45 -18.47 5.06
C PHE A 402 -13.88 -18.00 5.37
N PRO A 403 -14.75 -18.84 5.97
CA PRO A 403 -16.18 -18.56 6.06
C PRO A 403 -16.56 -17.28 6.82
N ALA A 404 -15.74 -16.82 7.76
CA ALA A 404 -15.96 -15.58 8.50
C ALA A 404 -15.28 -14.36 7.84
N ALA A 405 -14.67 -14.53 6.65
CA ALA A 405 -13.97 -13.47 5.94
C ALA A 405 -14.89 -12.29 5.59
N HIS A 406 -14.49 -11.09 5.99
CA HIS A 406 -15.15 -9.85 5.60
C HIS A 406 -14.12 -8.72 5.49
N SER A 407 -14.48 -7.64 4.79
CA SER A 407 -13.65 -6.44 4.77
C SER A 407 -13.50 -5.92 6.20
N TYR A 408 -12.24 -5.79 6.66
CA TYR A 408 -11.97 -5.31 8.00
C TYR A 408 -12.52 -3.89 8.18
N GLN A 409 -13.20 -3.66 9.30
CA GLN A 409 -13.61 -2.35 9.76
C GLN A 409 -13.02 -2.16 11.16
N PRO A 410 -12.44 -0.99 11.47
CA PRO A 410 -11.97 -0.72 12.82
C PRO A 410 -13.16 -0.74 13.80
N PRO A 411 -12.94 -1.11 15.08
CA PRO A 411 -13.95 -0.97 16.12
C PRO A 411 -14.49 0.47 16.16
N ALA A 412 -15.79 0.61 16.43
CA ALA A 412 -16.47 1.90 16.51
C ALA A 412 -15.98 2.76 17.67
#